data_AF-A0A292Q5R5-F1
#
_entry.id   AF-A0A292Q5R5-F1
#
_cell.length_a   1.000
_cell.length_b   1.000
_cell.length_c   1.000
_cell.angle_alpha   90.00
_cell.angle_beta   90.00
_cell.angle_gamma   90.00
#
_symmetry.space_group_name_H-M   'P 1'
#
loop_
_entity.id
_entity.type
_entity.pdbx_description
1 polymer ?
#
loop_
_entity_poly.entity_id
_entity_poly.type
_entity_poly.pdbx_seq_one_letter_code
_entity_poly.pdbx_strand_id
1 'polypeptide(L)' 'NPRPALTIPTDATLLRVIHDFSARSPDELTLRKGEHVELLEKDDGFNDGWYLGRSLTTNVKGLFPQGEFSFSSTSHTA' A
#
# COMPACT_ATOMS: atom_id res chain seq x y z
N ASN A 1 -27.10 13.14 -12.01
CA ASN A 1 -26.13 13.48 -10.96
C ASN A 1 -25.09 12.37 -10.88
N PRO A 2 -23.86 12.53 -11.42
CA PRO A 2 -22.83 11.52 -11.19
C PRO A 2 -22.37 11.61 -9.73
N ARG A 3 -22.20 10.45 -9.07
CA ARG A 3 -21.66 10.40 -7.70
C ARG A 3 -20.25 10.97 -7.70
N PRO A 4 -19.80 11.64 -6.63
CA PRO A 4 -18.40 11.99 -6.48
C PRO A 4 -17.61 10.68 -6.44
N ALA A 5 -16.96 10.35 -7.56
CA ALA A 5 -15.97 9.30 -7.59
C ALA A 5 -14.88 9.73 -6.60
N LEU A 6 -14.69 8.96 -5.54
CA LEU A 6 -13.50 9.07 -4.71
C LEU A 6 -12.32 9.02 -5.69
N THR A 7 -11.72 10.18 -5.95
CA THR A 7 -10.65 10.31 -6.94
C THR A 7 -9.41 9.72 -6.31
N ILE A 8 -9.35 8.40 -6.28
CA ILE A 8 -8.09 7.69 -6.15
C ILE A 8 -7.31 8.16 -7.39
N PRO A 9 -6.17 8.85 -7.23
CA PRO A 9 -5.40 9.25 -8.40
C PRO A 9 -5.16 8.00 -9.23
N THR A 10 -5.38 8.08 -10.54
CA THR A 10 -5.31 6.92 -11.45
C THR A 10 -3.95 6.21 -11.45
N ASP A 11 -2.95 6.81 -10.82
CA ASP A 11 -1.60 6.31 -10.66
C ASP A 11 -1.31 5.73 -9.26
N ALA A 12 -2.27 5.78 -8.33
CA ALA A 12 -2.10 5.19 -7.01
C ALA A 12 -1.98 3.67 -7.13
N THR A 13 -0.78 3.17 -6.84
CA THR A 13 -0.54 1.73 -6.79
C THR A 13 -1.10 1.20 -5.47
N LEU A 14 -2.16 0.39 -5.56
CA LEU A 14 -2.70 -0.33 -4.40
C LEU A 14 -2.05 -1.71 -4.30
N LEU A 15 -1.67 -2.05 -3.07
CA LEU A 15 -1.07 -3.33 -2.71
C LEU A 15 -1.99 -4.03 -1.72
N ARG A 16 -2.19 -5.34 -1.92
CA ARG A 16 -2.88 -6.19 -0.96
C ARG A 16 -1.84 -6.97 -0.15
N VAL A 17 -1.96 -6.88 1.16
CA VAL A 17 -1.12 -7.60 2.12
C VAL A 17 -1.42 -9.10 2.00
N ILE A 18 -0.41 -9.92 1.70
CA ILE A 18 -0.58 -11.38 1.58
C ILE A 18 -0.13 -12.14 2.83
N HIS A 19 0.69 -11.53 3.66
CA HIS A 19 1.11 -12.04 4.97
C HIS A 19 1.01 -10.95 6.05
N ASP A 20 0.77 -11.33 7.29
CA ASP A 20 0.85 -10.42 8.41
C ASP A 20 2.27 -9.87 8.59
N PHE A 21 2.36 -8.56 8.85
CA PHE A 21 3.61 -7.87 9.10
C PHE A 21 3.42 -7.00 10.34
N SER A 22 4.21 -7.25 11.37
CA SER A 22 4.17 -6.46 12.61
C SER A 22 5.33 -5.48 12.62
N ALA A 23 5.03 -4.20 12.79
CA ALA A 23 6.04 -3.15 12.88
C ALA A 23 7.03 -3.44 14.01
N ARG A 24 8.33 -3.36 13.71
CA ARG A 24 9.44 -3.49 14.66
C ARG A 24 10.02 -2.15 15.06
N SER A 25 9.80 -1.11 14.24
CA SER A 25 10.21 0.27 14.46
C SER A 25 8.99 1.20 14.36
N PRO A 26 8.98 2.37 15.03
CA PRO A 26 7.93 3.38 14.86
C PRO A 26 7.74 3.87 13.40
N ASP A 27 8.77 3.73 12.56
CA ASP A 27 8.70 4.09 11.14
C ASP A 27 8.04 3.01 10.29
N GLU A 28 7.78 1.81 10.82
CA GLU A 28 7.20 0.68 10.11
C GLU A 28 5.67 0.59 10.26
N LEU A 29 4.99 0.03 9.25
CA LEU A 29 3.56 -0.26 9.33
C LEU A 29 3.27 -1.61 9.99
N THR A 30 2.20 -1.67 10.78
CA THR A 30 1.60 -2.95 11.17
C THR A 30 0.46 -3.27 10.21
N LEU A 31 0.55 -4.43 9.57
CA LEU A 31 -0.31 -4.86 8.48
C LEU A 31 -0.79 -6.28 8.73
N ARG A 32 -2.03 -6.55 8.31
CA ARG A 32 -2.62 -7.88 8.40
C ARG A 32 -2.93 -8.39 7.01
N LYS A 33 -2.77 -9.70 6.81
CA LYS A 33 -3.18 -10.36 5.58
C LYS A 33 -4.61 -9.99 5.19
N GLY A 34 -4.79 -9.57 3.95
CA GLY A 34 -6.07 -9.12 3.38
C GLY A 34 -6.29 -7.61 3.42
N GLU A 35 -5.48 -6.87 4.17
CA GLU A 35 -5.52 -5.42 4.22
C GLU A 35 -4.97 -4.80 2.93
N HIS A 36 -5.32 -3.53 2.70
CA HIS A 36 -4.85 -2.77 1.54
C HIS A 36 -3.95 -1.62 1.99
N VAL A 37 -2.86 -1.46 1.25
CA VAL A 37 -1.89 -0.40 1.43
C VAL A 37 -1.78 0.37 0.13
N GLU A 38 -1.85 1.68 0.22
CA GLU A 38 -1.51 2.57 -0.86
C GLU A 38 0.01 2.75 -0.87
N LEU A 39 0.64 2.37 -1.96
CA LEU A 39 2.06 2.59 -2.18
C LEU A 39 2.27 4.06 -2.54
N LEU A 40 3.00 4.76 -1.68
CA LEU A 40 3.35 6.17 -1.85
C LEU A 40 4.69 6.31 -2.57
N GLU A 41 5.68 5.50 -2.19
CA GLU A 41 7.02 5.54 -2.77
C GLU A 41 7.58 4.12 -2.85
N LYS A 42 8.07 3.75 -4.05
CA LYS A 42 8.77 2.46 -4.29
C LYS A 42 10.25 2.51 -3.90
N ASP A 43 10.76 3.69 -3.62
CA ASP A 43 12.17 3.95 -3.39
C ASP A 43 13.10 3.17 -4.36
N ASP A 44 12.87 3.38 -5.67
CA ASP A 44 13.73 2.85 -6.75
C ASP A 44 15.15 3.46 -6.71
N GLY A 45 15.40 4.46 -5.84
CA GLY A 45 16.67 5.14 -5.71
C GLY A 45 17.68 4.42 -4.82
N PHE A 46 17.20 3.79 -3.73
CA PHE A 46 18.07 3.15 -2.74
C PHE A 46 18.13 1.62 -2.87
N ASN A 47 17.15 0.97 -3.52
CA ASN A 47 17.08 -0.48 -3.73
C ASN A 47 17.38 -1.30 -2.46
N ASP A 48 16.90 -0.80 -1.32
CA ASP A 48 17.04 -1.40 0.00
C ASP A 48 15.93 -2.43 0.30
N GLY A 49 14.93 -2.50 -0.59
CA GLY A 49 13.80 -3.44 -0.53
C GLY A 49 12.64 -2.97 0.34
N TRP A 50 12.63 -1.70 0.73
CA TRP A 50 11.55 -1.09 1.52
C TRP A 50 10.72 -0.14 0.67
N TYR A 51 9.41 -0.18 0.91
CA TYR A 51 8.45 0.73 0.30
C TYR A 51 7.81 1.59 1.37
N LEU A 52 7.54 2.85 1.02
CA LEU A 52 6.74 3.74 1.84
C LEU A 52 5.29 3.65 1.38
N GLY A 53 4.38 3.39 2.31
CA GLY A 53 2.96 3.36 2.01
C GLY A 53 2.10 3.90 3.11
N ARG A 54 0.81 3.86 2.84
CA ARG A 54 -0.25 4.21 3.77
C ARG A 54 -1.22 3.07 3.91
N SER A 55 -1.39 2.57 5.14
CA SER A 55 -2.45 1.62 5.44
C SER A 55 -3.79 2.29 5.22
N LEU A 56 -4.66 1.71 4.39
CA LEU A 56 -6.00 2.26 4.15
C LEU A 56 -6.94 2.03 5.34
N THR A 57 -6.60 1.09 6.22
CA THR A 57 -7.42 0.76 7.40
C THR A 57 -7.13 1.68 8.56
N THR A 58 -5.84 1.91 8.86
CA THR A 58 -5.44 2.78 9.98
C THR A 58 -5.17 4.22 9.53
N ASN A 59 -5.07 4.46 8.22
CA ASN A 59 -4.67 5.73 7.61
C ASN A 59 -3.27 6.23 8.05
N VAL A 60 -2.45 5.32 8.60
CA VAL A 60 -1.08 5.58 9.04
C VAL A 60 -0.11 5.34 7.89
N LYS A 61 0.95 6.16 7.81
CA LYS A 61 2.05 6.01 6.86
C LYS A 61 3.26 5.37 7.53
N GLY A 62 3.98 4.56 6.79
CA GLY A 62 5.22 3.94 7.26
C GLY A 62 5.82 2.98 6.24
N LEU A 63 6.98 2.45 6.61
CA LEU A 63 7.78 1.55 5.81
C LEU A 63 7.26 0.11 5.92
N PHE A 64 7.37 -0.62 4.82
CA PHE A 64 7.07 -2.03 4.76
C PHE A 64 7.95 -2.74 3.72
N PRO A 65 8.23 -4.04 3.89
CA PRO A 65 9.04 -4.80 2.94
C PRO A 65 8.27 -5.14 1.67
N GLN A 66 8.91 -5.06 0.51
CA GLN A 66 8.28 -5.34 -0.80
C GLN A 66 7.70 -6.77 -0.93
N GLY A 67 8.26 -7.75 -0.21
CA GLY A 67 7.96 -9.17 -0.38
C GLY A 67 6.63 -9.65 0.22
N GLU A 68 5.99 -8.86 1.08
CA GLU A 68 4.80 -9.28 1.83
C GLU A 68 3.47 -8.89 1.14
N PHE A 69 3.54 -8.47 -0.14
CA PHE A 69 2.43 -7.85 -0.87
C PHE A 69 2.22 -8.40 -2.27
N SER A 70 0.98 -8.29 -2.74
CA SER A 70 0.60 -8.54 -4.12
C SER A 70 0.01 -7.27 -4.72
N PHE A 71 0.39 -6.94 -5.96
CA PHE A 71 -0.24 -5.85 -6.70
C PHE A 71 -1.73 -6.12 -6.86
N SER A 72 -2.57 -5.26 -6.28
CA SER A 72 -4.00 -5.31 -6.59
C SER A 72 -4.20 -4.56 -7.90
N SER A 73 -4.23 -5.31 -9.01
CA SER A 73 -4.72 -4.78 -10.28
C SER A 73 -6.19 -4.43 -10.09
N THR A 74 -6.48 -3.13 -9.91
CA THR A 74 -7.84 -2.64 -10.02
C THR A 74 -8.21 -2.75 -11.50
N SER A 75 -8.69 -3.93 -11.89
CA SER A 75 -9.13 -4.22 -13.25
C SER A 75 -10.30 -3.29 -13.56
N HIS A 76 -10.02 -2.20 -14.28
CA HIS A 76 -11.04 -1.36 -14.89
C HIS A 76 -11.65 -2.19 -16.02
N THR A 77 -12.72 -2.92 -15.74
CA THR A 77 -13.56 -3.49 -16.81
C THR A 77 -14.40 -2.34 -17.35
N ALA A 78 -14.05 -1.89 -18.55
CA ALA A 78 -14.84 -0.94 -19.34
C ALA A 78 -16.18 -1.54 -19.77
#